data_AF-A0A6L6YG37-F1
#
_entry.id   AF-A0A6L6YG37-F1
#
_cell.length_a   1.000
_cell.length_b   1.000
_cell.length_c   1.000
_cell.angle_alpha   90.00
_cell.angle_beta   90.00
_cell.angle_gamma   90.00
#
_symmetry.space_group_name_H-M   'P 1'
#
loop_
_entity.id
_entity.type
_entity.pdbx_description
1 polymer ?
#
loop_
_entity_poly.entity_id
_entity_poly.type
_entity_poly.pdbx_seq_one_letter_code
_entity_poly.pdbx_strand_id
1 'polypeptide(L)'
;MSVSLIIAAHKPIASAFREATLQIMKEVPDFIAVDIDSDASAEALQKQLSEAWNSIEAEERVVILDIEGATPCNVMRGFCETHPCLFLVPLSLPLLFKMICYRSLSLKELEQKAKEIGVTAYLIEGKK
;
A
#
# COMPACT_ATOMS: atom_id res chain seq x y z
N MET A 1 -2.60 -3.89 18.07
CA MET A 1 -1.71 -3.21 17.11
C MET A 1 -2.53 -2.88 15.87
N SER A 2 -2.18 -1.82 15.15
CA SER A 2 -2.85 -1.48 13.89
C SER A 2 -1.84 -1.52 12.75
N VAL A 3 -2.27 -2.03 11.60
CA VAL A 3 -1.43 -2.05 10.40
C VAL A 3 -1.25 -0.64 9.84
N SER A 4 -0.10 -0.40 9.19
CA SER A 4 0.08 0.80 8.36
C SER A 4 -0.47 0.57 6.96
N LEU A 5 -1.01 1.62 6.33
CA LEU A 5 -1.52 1.56 4.97
C LEU A 5 -0.61 2.38 4.03
N ILE A 6 -0.16 1.76 2.95
CA ILE A 6 0.67 2.39 1.93
C ILE A 6 -0.03 2.26 0.59
N ILE A 7 -0.30 3.37 -0.09
CA ILE A 7 -0.70 3.35 -1.50
C ILE A 7 0.55 3.52 -2.34
N ALA A 8 0.76 2.63 -3.31
CA ALA A 8 1.79 2.78 -4.32
C ALA A 8 1.15 2.63 -5.70
N ALA A 9 1.17 3.70 -6.49
CA ALA A 9 0.49 3.76 -7.78
C ALA A 9 1.25 4.67 -8.74
N HIS A 10 0.92 4.65 -10.03
CA HIS A 10 1.52 5.60 -10.97
C HIS A 10 1.22 7.04 -10.53
N LYS A 11 2.18 7.93 -10.71
CA LYS A 11 1.97 9.36 -10.45
C LYS A 11 0.84 9.94 -11.33
N PRO A 12 -0.10 10.76 -10.80
CA PRO A 12 -0.29 11.19 -9.41
C PRO A 12 -1.42 10.45 -8.68
N ILE A 13 -1.66 9.17 -8.99
CA ILE A 13 -2.83 8.43 -8.49
C ILE A 13 -2.75 8.26 -6.97
N ALA A 14 -1.59 7.91 -6.41
CA ALA A 14 -1.48 7.63 -4.99
C ALA A 14 -1.77 8.89 -4.16
N SER A 15 -1.17 10.02 -4.54
CA SER A 15 -1.42 11.31 -3.88
C SER A 15 -2.87 11.76 -4.03
N ALA A 16 -3.46 11.63 -5.21
CA ALA A 16 -4.88 11.97 -5.44
C ALA A 16 -5.83 11.15 -4.56
N PHE A 17 -5.57 9.84 -4.40
CA PHE A 17 -6.37 8.99 -3.50
C PHE A 17 -6.22 9.40 -2.04
N ARG A 18 -5.00 9.72 -1.60
CA ARG A 18 -4.76 10.20 -0.24
C ARG A 18 -5.51 11.50 0.04
N GLU A 19 -5.47 12.45 -0.89
CA GLU A 19 -6.21 13.71 -0.76
C GLU A 19 -7.72 13.47 -0.65
N ALA A 20 -8.28 12.65 -1.53
CA ALA A 20 -9.70 12.29 -1.47
C ALA A 20 -10.08 11.62 -0.14
N THR A 21 -9.23 10.72 0.37
CA THR A 21 -9.45 10.09 1.68
C THR A 21 -9.42 11.10 2.82
N LEU A 22 -8.46 12.03 2.84
CA LEU A 22 -8.36 13.03 3.91
C LEU A 22 -9.48 14.08 3.86
N GLN A 23 -10.02 14.37 2.67
CA GLN A 23 -11.24 15.17 2.54
C GLN A 23 -12.44 14.52 3.25
N ILE A 24 -12.51 13.18 3.27
CA ILE A 24 -13.61 12.43 3.87
C ILE A 24 -13.36 12.13 5.36
N MET A 25 -12.16 11.68 5.74
CA MET A 25 -11.84 11.17 7.08
C MET A 25 -11.20 12.21 8.01
N LYS A 26 -10.87 13.41 7.51
CA LYS A 26 -10.07 14.47 8.15
C LYS A 26 -8.63 14.08 8.50
N GLU A 27 -8.43 12.91 9.10
CA GLU A 27 -7.13 12.36 9.47
C GLU A 27 -7.16 10.82 9.39
N VAL A 28 -6.04 10.23 8.96
CA VAL A 28 -5.81 8.79 8.98
C VAL A 28 -4.36 8.55 9.44
N PRO A 29 -4.13 7.98 10.65
CA PRO A 29 -2.77 7.74 11.14
C PRO A 29 -2.09 6.64 10.31
N ASP A 30 -0.76 6.62 10.27
CA ASP A 30 0.05 5.58 9.61
C ASP A 30 -0.41 5.28 8.16
N PHE A 31 -0.71 6.33 7.41
CA PHE A 31 -1.20 6.26 6.04
C PHE A 31 -0.32 7.08 5.08
N ILE A 32 0.33 6.40 4.15
CA ILE A 32 1.26 7.00 3.17
C ILE A 32 0.74 6.77 1.76
N ALA A 33 0.98 7.76 0.90
CA ALA A 33 0.88 7.62 -0.54
C ALA A 33 2.25 7.82 -1.19
N VAL A 34 2.60 6.92 -2.11
CA VAL A 34 3.83 6.96 -2.90
C VAL A 34 3.43 6.96 -4.37
N ASP A 35 3.63 8.09 -5.03
CA ASP A 35 3.52 8.18 -6.48
C ASP A 35 4.79 7.61 -7.12
N ILE A 36 4.62 6.59 -7.94
CA ILE A 36 5.68 5.96 -8.71
C ILE A 36 5.76 6.65 -10.06
N ASP A 37 6.89 7.31 -10.29
CA ASP A 37 7.23 7.90 -11.57
C ASP A 37 8.00 6.86 -12.39
N SER A 38 7.39 6.37 -13.48
CA SER A 38 7.98 5.33 -14.33
C SER A 38 9.26 5.79 -15.05
N ASP A 39 9.49 7.09 -15.16
CA ASP A 39 10.69 7.67 -15.78
C ASP A 39 11.84 7.87 -14.78
N ALA A 40 11.58 7.67 -13.48
CA ALA A 40 12.60 7.80 -12.45
C ALA A 40 13.61 6.64 -12.49
N SER A 41 14.85 6.92 -12.05
CA SER A 41 15.86 5.87 -11.93
C SER A 41 15.50 4.87 -10.82
N ALA A 42 16.03 3.65 -10.93
CA ALA A 42 15.82 2.62 -9.92
C ALA A 42 16.31 3.07 -8.53
N GLU A 43 17.45 3.76 -8.46
CA GLU A 43 18.01 4.28 -7.21
C GLU A 43 17.10 5.34 -6.58
N ALA A 44 16.50 6.21 -7.40
CA ALA A 44 15.57 7.23 -6.92
C ALA A 44 14.30 6.60 -6.34
N LEU A 45 13.74 5.60 -7.04
CA LEU A 45 12.56 4.87 -6.58
C LEU A 45 12.85 4.07 -5.30
N GLN A 46 13.99 3.38 -5.23
CA GLN A 46 14.41 2.65 -4.02
C GLN A 46 14.57 3.57 -2.82
N LYS A 47 15.19 4.74 -3.01
CA LYS A 47 15.33 5.75 -1.96
C LYS A 47 13.96 6.25 -1.49
N GLN A 48 13.08 6.65 -2.41
CA GLN A 48 11.74 7.12 -2.09
C GLN A 48 10.92 6.08 -1.31
N LEU A 49 10.97 4.81 -1.73
CA LEU A 49 10.28 3.72 -1.06
C LEU A 49 10.86 3.44 0.33
N SER A 50 12.18 3.46 0.47
CA SER A 50 12.84 3.29 1.77
C SER A 50 12.46 4.40 2.76
N GLU A 51 12.47 5.66 2.30
CA GLU A 51 12.06 6.81 3.11
C GLU A 51 10.59 6.69 3.54
N ALA A 52 9.70 6.36 2.61
CA ALA A 52 8.28 6.13 2.91
C ALA A 52 8.10 4.98 3.92
N TRP A 53 8.70 3.82 3.65
CA TRP A 53 8.56 2.63 4.48
C TRP A 53 9.01 2.84 5.93
N ASN A 54 10.13 3.56 6.10
CA ASN A 54 10.73 3.84 7.40
C ASN A 54 10.10 5.04 8.12
N SER A 55 9.26 5.84 7.45
CA SER A 55 8.57 6.97 8.08
C SER A 55 7.44 6.55 9.03
N ILE A 56 7.04 5.27 9.01
CA ILE A 56 6.09 4.68 9.94
C ILE A 56 6.72 3.48 10.65
N GLU A 57 6.69 3.52 11.97
CA GLU A 57 6.99 2.37 12.82
C GLU A 57 5.76 1.46 12.94
N ALA A 58 5.67 0.46 12.06
CA ALA A 58 4.64 -0.59 12.12
C ALA A 58 5.25 -1.97 11.87
N GLU A 59 4.78 -2.97 12.62
CA GLU A 59 5.19 -4.36 12.43
C GLU A 59 4.55 -4.96 11.17
N GLU A 60 3.27 -4.66 10.94
CA GLU A 60 2.49 -5.15 9.82
C GLU A 60 2.08 -4.02 8.88
N ARG A 61 2.24 -4.24 7.56
CA ARG A 61 1.91 -3.26 6.53
C ARG A 61 1.00 -3.84 5.47
N VAL A 62 0.05 -3.03 5.01
CA VAL A 62 -0.76 -3.30 3.82
C VAL A 62 -0.36 -2.31 2.74
N VAL A 63 -0.07 -2.85 1.56
CA VAL A 63 0.30 -2.10 0.37
C VAL A 63 -0.84 -2.22 -0.64
N ILE A 64 -1.38 -1.11 -1.09
CA ILE A 64 -2.48 -1.06 -2.05
C ILE A 64 -1.95 -0.50 -3.38
N LEU A 65 -2.11 -1.29 -4.43
CA LEU A 65 -1.56 -1.04 -5.76
C LEU A 65 -2.66 -0.70 -6.75
N ASP A 66 -2.40 0.18 -7.71
CA ASP A 66 -3.36 0.54 -8.75
C ASP A 66 -3.62 -0.60 -9.75
N ILE A 67 -2.55 -1.12 -10.36
CA ILE A 67 -2.63 -2.08 -11.45
C ILE A 67 -1.65 -3.21 -11.22
N GLU A 68 -2.15 -4.44 -11.36
CA GLU A 68 -1.32 -5.62 -11.26
C GLU A 68 -0.39 -5.76 -12.47
N GLY A 69 0.87 -6.13 -12.24
CA GLY A 69 1.86 -6.35 -13.29
C GLY A 69 2.47 -5.08 -13.90
N ALA A 70 1.99 -3.90 -13.51
CA ALA A 70 2.53 -2.62 -13.95
C ALA A 70 3.75 -2.17 -13.10
N THR A 71 4.41 -1.09 -13.52
CA THR A 71 5.64 -0.55 -12.88
C THR A 71 5.51 -0.41 -11.37
N PRO A 72 4.45 0.21 -10.78
CA PRO A 72 4.31 0.31 -9.33
C PRO A 72 4.32 -1.05 -8.63
N CYS A 73 3.57 -2.02 -9.15
CA CYS A 73 3.50 -3.38 -8.60
C CYS A 73 4.86 -4.08 -8.64
N ASN A 74 5.58 -3.97 -9.76
CA ASN A 74 6.88 -4.63 -9.92
C ASN A 74 7.96 -4.01 -9.04
N VAL A 75 8.03 -2.67 -8.99
CA VAL A 75 8.98 -1.95 -8.14
C VAL A 75 8.70 -2.26 -6.66
N MET A 76 7.44 -2.22 -6.23
CA MET A 76 7.06 -2.50 -4.85
C MET A 76 7.32 -3.97 -4.48
N ARG A 77 7.07 -4.91 -5.39
CA ARG A 77 7.40 -6.33 -5.19
C ARG A 77 8.91 -6.53 -4.99
N GLY A 78 9.74 -5.87 -5.80
CA GLY A 78 11.20 -5.90 -5.64
C GLY A 78 11.66 -5.30 -4.32
N PHE A 79 11.07 -4.17 -3.90
CA PHE A 79 11.37 -3.54 -2.62
C PHE A 79 10.94 -4.40 -1.41
N CYS A 80 9.78 -5.03 -1.50
CA CYS A 80 9.22 -5.86 -0.43
C CYS A 80 9.74 -7.31 -0.44
N GLU A 81 10.72 -7.65 -1.28
CA GLU A 81 11.33 -8.98 -1.24
C GLU A 81 11.88 -9.33 0.14
N THR A 82 12.33 -8.35 0.93
CA THR A 82 12.83 -8.53 2.30
C THR A 82 11.89 -7.98 3.38
N HIS A 83 10.70 -7.52 3.00
CA HIS A 83 9.76 -6.84 3.89
C HIS A 83 8.38 -7.50 3.85
N PRO A 84 8.02 -8.31 4.86
CA PRO A 84 6.73 -8.98 4.89
C PRO A 84 5.57 -7.98 4.91
N CYS A 85 4.56 -8.20 4.06
CA CYS A 85 3.38 -7.33 3.96
C CYS A 85 2.25 -7.98 3.14
N LEU A 86 1.06 -7.36 3.18
CA LEU A 86 -0.08 -7.75 2.36
C LEU A 86 -0.24 -6.79 1.18
N PHE A 87 -0.15 -7.28 -0.04
CA PHE A 87 -0.44 -6.51 -1.25
C PHE A 87 -1.91 -6.68 -1.65
N LEU A 88 -2.58 -5.58 -2.00
CA LEU A 88 -3.98 -5.55 -2.44
C LEU A 88 -4.10 -4.78 -3.77
N VAL A 89 -4.84 -5.32 -4.73
CA VAL A 89 -5.00 -4.74 -6.08
C VAL A 89 -6.36 -5.15 -6.69
N PRO A 90 -7.09 -4.26 -7.39
CA PRO A 90 -6.76 -2.86 -7.70
C PRO A 90 -7.17 -1.87 -6.60
N LEU A 91 -6.44 -0.76 -6.52
CA LEU A 91 -6.74 0.40 -5.70
C LEU A 91 -8.13 0.93 -6.06
N SER A 92 -8.94 1.16 -5.03
CA SER A 92 -10.24 1.81 -5.16
C SER A 92 -10.61 2.46 -3.83
N LEU A 93 -11.50 3.46 -3.85
CA LEU A 93 -11.95 4.08 -2.61
C LEU A 93 -12.65 3.04 -1.70
N PRO A 94 -13.56 2.18 -2.20
CA PRO A 94 -14.16 1.14 -1.36
C PRO A 94 -13.14 0.24 -0.67
N LEU A 95 -12.09 -0.20 -1.37
CA LEU A 95 -11.00 -0.97 -0.78
C LEU A 95 -10.28 -0.17 0.31
N LEU A 96 -9.87 1.05 -0.01
CA LEU A 96 -9.12 1.92 0.89
C LEU A 96 -9.89 2.20 2.20
N PHE A 97 -11.16 2.60 2.10
CA PHE A 97 -12.01 2.83 3.28
C PHE A 97 -12.23 1.56 4.09
N LYS A 98 -12.38 0.41 3.42
CA LYS A 98 -12.51 -0.88 4.12
C LYS A 98 -11.24 -1.19 4.90
N MET A 99 -10.05 -1.01 4.31
CA MET A 99 -8.78 -1.22 5.01
C MET A 99 -8.60 -0.24 6.18
N ILE A 100 -8.98 1.03 6.02
CA ILE A 100 -8.94 2.02 7.10
C ILE A 100 -9.85 1.62 8.27
N CYS A 101 -11.09 1.22 7.99
CA CYS A 101 -12.06 0.86 9.04
C CYS A 101 -11.70 -0.43 9.80
N TYR A 102 -11.03 -1.38 9.13
CA TYR A 102 -10.69 -2.69 9.70
C TYR A 102 -9.21 -2.84 10.07
N ARG A 103 -8.42 -1.77 10.04
CA ARG A 103 -6.96 -1.74 10.23
C ARG A 103 -6.43 -2.30 11.56
N SER A 104 -7.29 -2.61 12.52
CA SER A 104 -6.92 -3.26 13.79
C SER A 104 -6.94 -4.79 13.71
N LEU A 105 -7.43 -5.35 12.60
CA LEU A 105 -7.44 -6.79 12.35
C LEU A 105 -6.06 -7.27 11.86
N SER A 106 -5.82 -8.56 11.97
CA SER A 106 -4.61 -9.20 11.43
C SER A 106 -4.55 -9.13 9.90
N LEU A 107 -3.34 -9.27 9.31
CA LEU A 107 -3.19 -9.30 7.85
C LEU A 107 -4.07 -10.37 7.17
N LYS A 108 -4.25 -11.54 7.81
CA LYS A 108 -5.11 -12.61 7.29
C LYS A 108 -6.59 -12.23 7.28
N GLU A 109 -7.05 -11.52 8.30
CA GLU A 109 -8.44 -11.03 8.35
C GLU A 109 -8.66 -9.88 7.37
N LEU A 110 -7.67 -8.99 7.20
CA LEU A 110 -7.71 -7.92 6.20
C LEU A 110 -7.73 -8.47 4.78
N GLU A 111 -6.94 -9.51 4.49
CA GLU A 111 -6.99 -10.25 3.23
C GLU A 111 -8.42 -10.75 2.96
N GLN A 112 -9.07 -11.37 3.95
CA GLN A 112 -10.45 -11.83 3.81
C GLN A 112 -11.42 -10.68 3.54
N LYS A 113 -11.25 -9.54 4.22
CA LYS A 113 -12.06 -8.32 3.98
C LYS A 113 -11.87 -7.75 2.59
N ALA A 114 -10.66 -7.81 2.03
CA ALA A 114 -10.42 -7.40 0.66
C ALA A 114 -11.10 -8.35 -0.34
N LYS A 115 -10.99 -9.67 -0.13
CA LYS A 115 -11.61 -10.68 -1.01
C LYS A 115 -13.14 -10.59 -1.04
N GLU A 116 -13.78 -10.20 0.06
CA GLU A 116 -15.24 -9.94 0.11
C GLU A 116 -15.71 -8.90 -0.92
N ILE A 117 -14.84 -8.01 -1.40
CA ILE A 117 -15.17 -7.00 -2.44
C ILE A 117 -14.49 -7.30 -3.79
N GLY A 118 -14.04 -8.54 -4.00
CA GLY A 118 -13.44 -8.98 -5.27
C GLY A 118 -12.03 -8.46 -5.52
N VAL A 119 -11.31 -8.03 -4.48
CA VAL A 119 -9.94 -7.54 -4.58
C VAL A 119 -8.96 -8.72 -4.50
N THR A 120 -7.96 -8.69 -5.38
CA THR A 120 -6.85 -9.64 -5.37
C THR A 120 -5.89 -9.30 -4.25
N ALA A 121 -5.42 -10.32 -3.54
CA ALA A 121 -4.56 -10.17 -2.38
C ALA A 121 -3.36 -11.13 -2.44
N TYR A 122 -2.17 -10.61 -2.13
CA TYR A 122 -0.92 -11.38 -2.08
C TYR A 122 -0.22 -11.16 -0.74
N LEU A 123 -0.03 -12.24 0.02
CA LEU A 123 0.85 -12.19 1.19
C LEU A 123 2.29 -12.32 0.72
N ILE A 124 3.10 -11.31 1.01
CA ILE A 124 4.54 -11.29 0.76
C ILE A 124 5.22 -11.71 2.06
N GLU A 125 5.87 -12.87 2.07
CA GLU A 125 6.46 -13.44 3.29
C GLU A 125 7.81 -12.81 3.68
N GLY A 126 8.45 -12.07 2.77
CA GLY A 126 9.82 -11.57 2.93
C GLY A 126 10.84 -12.72 2.95
N LYS A 127 11.79 -12.72 2.00
CA LYS A 127 12.96 -13.58 2.08
C LYS A 127 13.85 -13.09 3.23
N LYS A 128 14.17 -14.01 4.14
CA LYS A 128 15.17 -13.81 5.18
C LYS A 128 16.57 -13.62 4.60
#